data_AF-A0A7S7P336-F1
#
_entry.id   AF-A0A7S7P336-F1
#
_cell.length_a   1.000
_cell.length_b   1.000
_cell.length_c   1.000
_cell.angle_alpha   90.00
_cell.angle_beta   90.00
_cell.angle_gamma   90.00
#
_symmetry.space_group_name_H-M   'P 1'
#
loop_
_entity.id
_entity.type
_entity.pdbx_description
1 polymer ?
#
loop_
_entity_poly.entity_id
_entity_poly.type
_entity_poly.pdbx_seq_one_letter_code
_entity_poly.pdbx_strand_id
1 'polypeptide(L)'
;MRSFLKTLVLATAFAGSSAFAGTLTTQLHVDNGFVAYLSTSDTETGTAFGAGNNWGAGYVNTATLQAGQDYYLHIFAYDQGGIAGMLGQLSIDDEQHVFANGSQFLMTNAIHWKGNNSGFNGVYGDLTELGGNGAAPWGWQNVSSDTQWIWAGNADLNNQAYFSTKISAVRPAADVPEPASLALLGLGLVGLGLKRRRKA
;
A
#
# COMPACT_ATOMS: atom_id res chain seq x y z
N MET A 1 62.67 16.43 -18.06
CA MET A 1 61.80 15.23 -17.93
C MET A 1 60.47 15.68 -17.34
N ARG A 2 59.37 15.39 -18.01
CA ARG A 2 58.04 15.99 -17.79
C ARG A 2 57.28 15.26 -16.68
N SER A 3 56.88 16.01 -15.66
CA SER A 3 55.97 15.58 -14.59
C SER A 3 54.56 15.41 -15.14
N PHE A 4 53.97 14.22 -14.98
CA PHE A 4 52.56 13.96 -15.26
C PHE A 4 51.83 13.73 -13.94
N LEU A 5 51.13 14.78 -13.50
CA LEU A 5 50.20 14.73 -12.37
C LEU A 5 48.94 13.98 -12.83
N LYS A 6 48.70 12.78 -12.29
CA LYS A 6 47.49 12.01 -12.54
C LYS A 6 46.40 12.46 -11.56
N THR A 7 45.39 13.13 -12.08
CA THR A 7 44.17 13.50 -11.34
C THR A 7 43.41 12.24 -10.96
N LEU A 8 43.25 12.00 -9.66
CA LEU A 8 42.38 10.99 -9.10
C LEU A 8 40.96 11.57 -9.02
N VAL A 9 40.05 11.08 -9.85
CA VAL A 9 38.61 11.36 -9.70
C VAL A 9 38.06 10.39 -8.67
N LEU A 10 37.71 10.90 -7.48
CA LEU A 10 37.03 10.13 -6.45
C LEU A 10 35.53 10.15 -6.75
N ALA A 11 35.00 9.06 -7.29
CA ALA A 11 33.57 8.85 -7.41
C ALA A 11 33.03 8.36 -6.06
N THR A 12 32.38 9.25 -5.31
CA THR A 12 31.59 8.87 -4.13
C THR A 12 30.33 8.14 -4.61
N ALA A 13 30.34 6.82 -4.53
CA ALA A 13 29.11 6.04 -4.61
C ALA A 13 28.30 6.32 -3.32
N PHE A 14 27.17 7.01 -3.46
CA PHE A 14 26.15 7.02 -2.41
C PHE A 14 25.60 5.60 -2.31
N ALA A 15 26.08 4.84 -1.33
CA ALA A 15 25.37 3.65 -0.87
C ALA A 15 24.06 4.14 -0.25
N GLY A 16 22.96 4.06 -1.00
CA GLY A 16 21.63 4.28 -0.47
C GLY A 16 21.42 3.28 0.67
N SER A 17 21.32 3.79 1.89
CA SER A 17 20.99 3.00 3.08
C SER A 17 19.68 2.25 2.83
N SER A 18 19.74 0.93 2.98
CA SER A 18 18.67 -0.02 2.74
C SER A 18 17.47 0.22 3.67
N ALA A 19 16.29 0.27 3.03
CA ALA A 19 14.99 -0.22 3.44
C ALA A 19 14.60 -0.08 4.94
N PHE A 20 13.86 0.97 5.26
CA PHE A 20 12.77 0.79 6.22
C PHE A 20 11.71 -0.09 5.56
N ALA A 21 11.22 -1.06 6.32
CA ALA A 21 10.15 -1.93 5.90
C ALA A 21 8.99 -1.74 6.87
N GLY A 22 7.88 -1.22 6.37
CA GLY A 22 6.65 -1.11 7.15
C GLY A 22 6.03 -2.48 7.38
N THR A 23 5.14 -2.55 8.36
CA THR A 23 4.34 -3.71 8.70
C THR A 23 2.88 -3.36 8.46
N LEU A 24 2.29 -4.00 7.46
CA LEU A 24 0.85 -4.11 7.34
C LEU A 24 0.35 -5.05 8.43
N THR A 25 -0.61 -4.61 9.24
CA THR A 25 -1.37 -5.44 10.17
C THR A 25 -2.83 -5.44 9.78
N THR A 26 -3.42 -6.63 9.69
CA THR A 26 -4.87 -6.80 9.44
C THR A 26 -5.49 -7.54 10.60
N GLN A 27 -6.62 -7.06 11.11
CA GLN A 27 -7.49 -7.82 12.01
C GLN A 27 -8.83 -8.05 11.30
N LEU A 28 -9.08 -9.31 10.93
CA LEU A 28 -10.19 -9.69 10.05
C LEU A 28 -11.14 -10.68 10.74
N HIS A 29 -12.43 -10.49 10.48
CA HIS A 29 -13.53 -11.39 10.80
C HIS A 29 -14.27 -11.68 9.50
N VAL A 30 -14.31 -12.94 9.07
CA VAL A 30 -14.90 -13.30 7.78
C VAL A 30 -15.79 -14.52 7.94
N ASP A 31 -17.00 -14.39 7.40
CA ASP A 31 -17.99 -15.46 7.34
C ASP A 31 -18.06 -16.03 5.91
N ASN A 32 -17.68 -17.28 5.64
CA ASN A 32 -17.18 -18.28 6.61
C ASN A 32 -15.66 -18.29 6.77
N GLY A 33 -14.90 -17.90 5.75
CA GLY A 33 -13.45 -17.93 5.83
C GLY A 33 -12.74 -17.17 4.73
N PHE A 34 -11.42 -17.01 4.90
CA PHE A 34 -10.61 -16.19 4.03
C PHE A 34 -9.14 -16.62 3.93
N VAL A 35 -8.48 -16.10 2.89
CA VAL A 35 -7.03 -16.01 2.77
C VAL A 35 -6.66 -14.58 2.37
N ALA A 36 -5.70 -13.99 3.07
CA ALA A 36 -5.17 -12.66 2.81
C ALA A 36 -3.84 -12.77 2.04
N TYR A 37 -3.72 -11.93 1.00
CA TYR A 37 -2.57 -11.87 0.12
C TYR A 37 -2.08 -10.43 -0.02
N LEU A 38 -0.76 -10.29 -0.19
CA LEU A 38 -0.14 -9.03 -0.56
C LEU A 38 0.41 -9.15 -1.98
N SER A 39 -0.03 -8.26 -2.87
CA SER A 39 0.38 -8.25 -4.27
C SER A 39 0.96 -6.89 -4.66
N THR A 40 1.88 -6.87 -5.63
CA THR A 40 2.32 -5.62 -6.28
C THR A 40 1.49 -5.30 -7.53
N SER A 41 0.49 -6.11 -7.84
CA SER A 41 -0.44 -5.93 -8.96
C SER A 41 -1.87 -6.17 -8.51
N ASP A 42 -2.80 -5.31 -8.93
CA ASP A 42 -4.23 -5.50 -8.65
C ASP A 42 -4.77 -6.77 -9.33
N THR A 43 -4.14 -7.20 -10.43
CA THR A 43 -4.60 -8.33 -11.26
C THR A 43 -4.03 -9.68 -10.86
N GLU A 44 -3.02 -9.70 -10.00
CA GLU A 44 -2.32 -10.92 -9.57
C GLU A 44 -2.65 -11.21 -8.11
N THR A 45 -2.79 -12.49 -7.77
CA THR A 45 -3.16 -12.91 -6.40
C THR A 45 -2.16 -12.44 -5.35
N GLY A 46 -0.86 -12.46 -5.65
CA GLY A 46 0.19 -12.08 -4.70
C GLY A 46 0.59 -13.22 -3.76
N THR A 47 1.23 -12.87 -2.64
CA THR A 47 1.76 -13.82 -1.65
C THR A 47 0.84 -13.91 -0.44
N ALA A 48 0.43 -15.12 -0.07
CA ALA A 48 -0.42 -15.34 1.10
C ALA A 48 0.35 -15.04 2.39
N PHE A 49 -0.29 -14.34 3.34
CA PHE A 49 0.29 -14.01 4.64
C PHE A 49 -0.65 -14.26 5.83
N GLY A 50 -1.90 -14.67 5.59
CA GLY A 50 -2.87 -14.93 6.63
C GLY A 50 -4.09 -15.70 6.15
N ALA A 51 -4.76 -16.40 7.06
CA ALA A 51 -6.01 -17.12 6.77
C ALA A 51 -6.82 -17.32 8.06
N GLY A 52 -8.12 -17.56 7.89
CA GLY A 52 -9.05 -17.86 8.98
C GLY A 52 -10.37 -18.40 8.46
N ASN A 53 -11.16 -19.04 9.32
CA ASN A 53 -12.40 -19.72 8.93
C ASN A 53 -13.49 -19.70 10.01
N ASN A 54 -13.49 -18.66 10.83
CA ASN A 54 -14.50 -18.48 11.88
C ASN A 54 -14.71 -16.99 12.12
N TRP A 55 -15.84 -16.44 11.69
CA TRP A 55 -16.16 -15.02 11.84
C TRP A 55 -16.17 -14.55 13.30
N GLY A 56 -16.46 -15.43 14.26
CA GLY A 56 -16.44 -15.11 15.68
C GLY A 56 -15.02 -14.93 16.25
N ALA A 57 -13.99 -15.29 15.49
CA ALA A 57 -12.60 -15.09 15.85
C ALA A 57 -12.00 -13.92 15.04
N GLY A 58 -11.30 -13.01 15.73
CA GLY A 58 -10.53 -11.95 15.09
C GLY A 58 -9.14 -12.44 14.73
N TYR A 59 -8.85 -12.59 13.45
CA TYR A 59 -7.55 -13.06 12.96
C TYR A 59 -6.63 -11.87 12.71
N VAL A 60 -5.56 -11.78 13.51
CA VAL A 60 -4.50 -10.78 13.33
C VAL A 60 -3.38 -11.37 12.48
N ASN A 61 -3.09 -10.75 11.34
CA ASN A 61 -2.05 -11.18 10.41
C ASN A 61 -1.14 -10.00 10.06
N THR A 62 0.11 -10.27 9.72
CA THR A 62 1.08 -9.25 9.36
C THR A 62 1.83 -9.56 8.07
N ALA A 63 2.20 -8.51 7.33
CA ALA A 63 3.04 -8.59 6.15
C ALA A 63 3.99 -7.39 6.08
N THR A 64 5.15 -7.57 5.48
CA THR A 64 6.18 -6.52 5.34
C THR A 64 5.99 -5.74 4.03
N LEU A 65 6.07 -4.41 4.10
CA LEU A 65 5.99 -3.47 2.99
C LEU A 65 7.37 -2.88 2.73
N GLN A 66 7.85 -2.93 1.48
CA GLN A 66 9.10 -2.30 1.09
C GLN A 66 8.88 -0.83 0.74
N ALA A 67 9.75 0.05 1.24
CA ALA A 67 9.69 1.48 0.92
C ALA A 67 9.67 1.73 -0.60
N GLY A 68 8.79 2.64 -1.03
CA GLY A 68 8.68 3.05 -2.44
C GLY A 68 7.90 2.09 -3.34
N GLN A 69 7.37 0.99 -2.80
CA GLN A 69 6.60 -0.01 -3.53
C GLN A 69 5.09 0.16 -3.29
N ASP A 70 4.31 0.22 -4.36
CA ASP A 70 2.85 0.15 -4.26
C ASP A 70 2.42 -1.31 -4.09
N TYR A 71 1.37 -1.52 -3.31
CA TYR A 71 0.78 -2.83 -3.06
C TYR A 71 -0.74 -2.82 -3.22
N TYR A 72 -1.29 -4.02 -3.33
CA TYR A 72 -2.70 -4.33 -3.23
C TYR A 72 -2.86 -5.38 -2.13
N LEU A 73 -3.71 -5.06 -1.17
CA LEU A 73 -4.17 -6.04 -0.20
C LEU A 73 -5.38 -6.74 -0.78
N HIS A 74 -5.21 -8.05 -0.98
CA HIS A 74 -6.18 -8.93 -1.58
C HIS A 74 -6.75 -9.88 -0.54
N ILE A 75 -8.07 -9.93 -0.41
CA ILE A 75 -8.76 -10.90 0.44
C ILE A 75 -9.61 -11.79 -0.44
N PHE A 76 -9.28 -13.08 -0.46
CA PHE A 76 -10.18 -14.10 -0.97
C PHE A 76 -11.03 -14.58 0.19
N ALA A 77 -12.35 -14.48 0.05
CA ALA A 77 -13.31 -14.99 1.02
C ALA A 77 -14.21 -16.04 0.36
N TYR A 78 -14.67 -17.01 1.14
CA TYR A 78 -15.60 -18.03 0.69
C TYR A 78 -16.75 -18.19 1.68
N ASP A 79 -17.92 -18.46 1.12
CA ASP A 79 -19.15 -18.76 1.83
C ASP A 79 -19.58 -20.22 1.56
N GLN A 80 -20.01 -20.88 2.62
CA GLN A 80 -20.44 -22.27 2.71
C GLN A 80 -21.88 -22.38 3.23
N GLY A 81 -22.56 -21.26 3.53
CA GLY A 81 -23.98 -21.21 3.82
C GLY A 81 -24.37 -20.12 4.80
N GLY A 82 -25.60 -19.61 4.64
CA GLY A 82 -26.12 -18.50 5.42
C GLY A 82 -25.78 -17.17 4.76
N ILE A 83 -25.77 -16.11 5.56
CA ILE A 83 -25.33 -14.79 5.10
C ILE A 83 -23.83 -14.65 5.32
N ALA A 84 -23.11 -14.23 4.29
CA ALA A 84 -21.67 -14.04 4.30
C ALA A 84 -21.28 -12.59 4.60
N GLY A 85 -20.04 -12.36 5.03
CA GLY A 85 -19.56 -11.01 5.31
C GLY A 85 -18.08 -10.95 5.64
N MET A 86 -17.44 -9.84 5.29
CA MET A 86 -16.09 -9.49 5.74
C MET A 86 -16.15 -8.21 6.58
N LEU A 87 -15.54 -8.24 7.77
CA LEU A 87 -15.35 -7.12 8.67
C LEU A 87 -13.88 -7.02 9.05
N GLY A 88 -13.34 -5.81 9.11
CA GLY A 88 -11.94 -5.67 9.48
C GLY A 88 -11.47 -4.26 9.76
N GLN A 89 -10.37 -4.21 10.49
CA GLN A 89 -9.57 -3.01 10.72
C GLN A 89 -8.11 -3.30 10.38
N LEU A 90 -7.44 -2.31 9.82
CA LEU A 90 -6.12 -2.43 9.24
C LEU A 90 -5.26 -1.25 9.69
N SER A 91 -3.98 -1.51 9.90
CA SER A 91 -2.99 -0.49 10.22
C SER A 91 -1.67 -0.73 9.49
N ILE A 92 -0.97 0.34 9.16
CA ILE A 92 0.41 0.32 8.70
C ILE A 92 1.25 1.08 9.72
N ASP A 93 2.35 0.49 10.19
CA ASP A 93 3.25 1.09 11.19
C ASP A 93 4.41 1.88 10.56
N ASP A 94 4.15 2.63 9.49
CA ASP A 94 5.12 3.51 8.84
C ASP A 94 4.50 4.83 8.35
N GLU A 95 5.35 5.75 7.92
CA GLU A 95 4.94 7.02 7.27
C GLU A 95 5.11 6.97 5.74
N GLN A 96 5.52 5.83 5.20
CA GLN A 96 5.91 5.65 3.80
C GLN A 96 4.82 4.99 2.96
N HIS A 97 3.73 4.53 3.56
CA HIS A 97 2.58 3.98 2.87
C HIS A 97 1.28 4.51 3.45
N VAL A 98 0.28 4.59 2.59
CA VAL A 98 -1.09 4.93 2.96
C VAL A 98 -2.07 4.00 2.26
N PHE A 99 -3.17 3.67 2.92
CA PHE A 99 -4.29 2.97 2.31
C PHE A 99 -5.02 3.85 1.28
N ALA A 100 -6.00 3.28 0.58
CA ALA A 100 -6.83 3.97 -0.40
C ALA A 100 -7.59 5.20 0.16
N ASN A 101 -7.75 5.31 1.48
CA ASN A 101 -8.31 6.49 2.15
C ASN A 101 -7.28 7.59 2.48
N GLY A 102 -6.01 7.39 2.12
CA GLY A 102 -4.92 8.34 2.40
C GLY A 102 -4.40 8.31 3.84
N SER A 103 -4.75 7.30 4.65
CA SER A 103 -4.34 7.15 6.05
C SER A 103 -3.53 5.88 6.29
N GLN A 104 -2.82 5.80 7.42
CA GLN A 104 -2.24 4.54 7.94
C GLN A 104 -3.27 3.60 8.57
N PHE A 105 -4.53 4.02 8.70
CA PHE A 105 -5.61 3.19 9.23
C PHE A 105 -6.72 3.06 8.20
N LEU A 106 -7.22 1.85 8.01
CA LEU A 106 -8.36 1.56 7.15
C LEU A 106 -9.32 0.60 7.84
N MET A 107 -10.60 0.86 7.71
CA MET A 107 -11.69 -0.03 8.13
C MET A 107 -12.38 -0.59 6.88
N THR A 108 -13.06 -1.73 7.01
CA THR A 108 -13.94 -2.22 5.95
C THR A 108 -15.11 -1.26 5.73
N ASN A 109 -15.35 -0.90 4.47
CA ASN A 109 -16.42 -0.01 3.99
C ASN A 109 -16.53 -0.15 2.46
N ALA A 110 -17.65 0.28 1.85
CA ALA A 110 -17.85 0.15 0.41
C ALA A 110 -17.17 1.25 -0.45
N ILE A 111 -16.46 2.21 0.16
CA ILE A 111 -15.85 3.35 -0.56
C ILE A 111 -14.39 3.05 -0.94
N HIS A 112 -13.63 2.49 0.00
CA HIS A 112 -12.18 2.29 -0.13
C HIS A 112 -11.80 0.84 -0.44
N TRP A 113 -12.78 -0.04 -0.45
CA TRP A 113 -12.67 -1.42 -0.90
C TRP A 113 -13.44 -1.61 -2.19
N LYS A 114 -12.96 -2.57 -2.98
CA LYS A 114 -13.62 -3.04 -4.18
C LYS A 114 -13.73 -4.55 -4.13
N GLY A 115 -14.67 -5.13 -4.85
CA GLY A 115 -14.70 -6.58 -4.97
C GLY A 115 -15.52 -7.13 -6.13
N ASN A 116 -15.41 -8.44 -6.32
CA ASN A 116 -16.13 -9.21 -7.33
C ASN A 116 -16.23 -10.68 -6.90
N ASN A 117 -16.88 -11.52 -7.72
CA ASN A 117 -17.00 -12.96 -7.51
C ASN A 117 -16.23 -13.80 -8.56
N SER A 118 -15.30 -13.19 -9.30
CA SER A 118 -14.63 -13.82 -10.46
C SER A 118 -13.10 -13.92 -10.36
N GLY A 119 -12.47 -13.21 -9.42
CA GLY A 119 -11.03 -13.29 -9.16
C GLY A 119 -10.32 -11.93 -9.07
N PHE A 120 -9.04 -11.94 -8.69
CA PHE A 120 -8.23 -10.70 -8.61
C PHE A 120 -7.94 -10.06 -9.98
N ASN A 121 -8.22 -10.72 -11.10
CA ASN A 121 -8.19 -10.11 -12.45
C ASN A 121 -9.61 -9.80 -12.99
N GLY A 122 -10.62 -9.84 -12.12
CA GLY A 122 -12.01 -9.58 -12.47
C GLY A 122 -12.32 -8.09 -12.55
N VAL A 123 -13.42 -7.75 -13.23
CA VAL A 123 -13.97 -6.40 -13.15
C VAL A 123 -14.56 -6.20 -11.75
N TYR A 124 -13.97 -5.28 -10.99
CA TYR A 124 -14.50 -4.90 -9.69
C TYR A 124 -15.82 -4.15 -9.82
N GLY A 125 -16.77 -4.47 -8.95
CA GLY A 125 -18.04 -3.78 -8.81
C GLY A 125 -18.20 -3.16 -7.43
N ASP A 126 -19.39 -2.64 -7.20
CA ASP A 126 -19.79 -2.09 -5.91
C ASP A 126 -19.91 -3.20 -4.86
N LEU A 127 -19.59 -2.85 -3.61
CA LEU A 127 -19.76 -3.72 -2.46
C LEU A 127 -21.08 -3.42 -1.77
N THR A 128 -21.72 -4.46 -1.22
CA THR A 128 -22.88 -4.31 -0.36
C THR A 128 -22.42 -4.10 1.08
N GLU A 129 -22.91 -3.05 1.74
CA GLU A 129 -22.77 -2.87 3.18
C GLU A 129 -23.91 -3.62 3.90
N LEU A 130 -23.55 -4.56 4.75
CA LEU A 130 -24.48 -5.48 5.43
C LEU A 130 -24.80 -5.01 6.86
N GLY A 131 -24.15 -3.94 7.32
CA GLY A 131 -24.33 -3.34 8.63
C GLY A 131 -23.01 -3.10 9.36
N GLY A 132 -23.05 -2.28 10.40
CA GLY A 132 -21.88 -1.97 11.22
C GLY A 132 -21.46 -3.13 12.13
N ASN A 133 -20.33 -2.97 12.82
CA ASN A 133 -19.96 -3.83 13.94
C ASN A 133 -21.09 -3.87 14.99
N GLY A 134 -21.53 -5.06 15.39
CA GLY A 134 -22.72 -5.24 16.22
C GLY A 134 -23.98 -5.69 15.45
N ALA A 135 -24.00 -5.60 14.12
CA ALA A 135 -25.15 -6.01 13.31
C ALA A 135 -25.42 -7.52 13.39
N ALA A 136 -26.70 -7.90 13.38
CA ALA A 136 -27.10 -9.31 13.29
C ALA A 136 -26.79 -9.86 11.87
N PRO A 137 -26.40 -11.16 11.75
CA PRO A 137 -26.33 -12.16 12.81
C PRO A 137 -25.01 -12.17 13.59
N TRP A 138 -23.99 -11.41 13.16
CA TRP A 138 -22.62 -11.53 13.66
C TRP A 138 -22.35 -10.86 15.02
N GLY A 139 -23.18 -9.90 15.43
CA GLY A 139 -23.00 -9.20 16.71
C GLY A 139 -21.69 -8.42 16.80
N TRP A 140 -21.25 -8.16 18.04
CA TRP A 140 -20.07 -7.35 18.32
C TRP A 140 -18.77 -8.12 18.15
N GLN A 141 -17.85 -7.54 17.37
CA GLN A 141 -16.49 -8.02 17.14
C GLN A 141 -15.47 -7.05 17.76
N ASN A 142 -14.28 -7.57 18.07
CA ASN A 142 -13.21 -6.81 18.74
C ASN A 142 -12.42 -5.91 17.77
N VAL A 143 -13.13 -5.08 17.01
CA VAL A 143 -12.62 -4.07 16.07
C VAL A 143 -13.37 -2.75 16.28
N SER A 144 -12.94 -1.67 15.64
CA SER A 144 -13.61 -0.36 15.73
C SER A 144 -15.13 -0.46 15.50
N SER A 145 -15.91 0.37 16.18
CA SER A 145 -17.36 0.50 15.95
C SER A 145 -17.69 1.00 14.54
N ASP A 146 -16.74 1.67 13.88
CA ASP A 146 -16.95 2.30 12.58
C ASP A 146 -16.74 1.34 11.40
N THR A 147 -16.32 0.10 11.65
CA THR A 147 -16.16 -0.93 10.60
C THR A 147 -17.53 -1.39 10.09
N GLN A 148 -17.65 -1.59 8.78
CA GLN A 148 -18.84 -2.15 8.13
C GLN A 148 -18.59 -3.57 7.65
N TRP A 149 -19.55 -4.47 7.86
CA TRP A 149 -19.62 -5.75 7.17
C TRP A 149 -19.85 -5.48 5.69
N ILE A 150 -18.97 -6.00 4.83
CA ILE A 150 -19.06 -5.83 3.38
C ILE A 150 -19.03 -7.18 2.66
N TRP A 151 -19.71 -7.26 1.53
CA TRP A 151 -19.64 -8.41 0.63
C TRP A 151 -19.73 -8.03 -0.85
N ALA A 152 -19.09 -8.83 -1.70
CA ALA A 152 -19.18 -8.70 -3.14
C ALA A 152 -20.25 -9.68 -3.69
N GLY A 153 -21.17 -9.17 -4.50
CA GLY A 153 -22.30 -9.96 -5.00
C GLY A 153 -23.37 -10.18 -3.94
N ASN A 154 -24.11 -11.29 -4.04
CA ASN A 154 -25.20 -11.60 -3.11
C ASN A 154 -24.66 -12.35 -1.88
N ALA A 155 -24.76 -11.75 -0.69
CA ALA A 155 -24.26 -12.33 0.55
C ALA A 155 -25.06 -13.56 1.04
N ASP A 156 -26.29 -13.77 0.57
CA ASP A 156 -27.15 -14.90 1.01
C ASP A 156 -26.93 -16.19 0.20
N LEU A 157 -25.98 -16.19 -0.74
CA LEU A 157 -25.69 -17.33 -1.61
C LEU A 157 -24.28 -17.84 -1.37
N ASN A 158 -24.14 -19.17 -1.30
CA ASN A 158 -22.85 -19.85 -1.26
C ASN A 158 -21.99 -19.46 -2.47
N ASN A 159 -21.05 -18.55 -2.25
CA ASN A 159 -20.19 -18.01 -3.29
C ASN A 159 -18.79 -17.66 -2.76
N GLN A 160 -18.00 -17.04 -3.61
CA GLN A 160 -16.68 -16.54 -3.29
C GLN A 160 -16.64 -15.04 -3.54
N ALA A 161 -15.96 -14.30 -2.70
CA ALA A 161 -15.73 -12.88 -2.88
C ALA A 161 -14.23 -12.59 -2.91
N TYR A 162 -13.83 -11.74 -3.85
CA TYR A 162 -12.46 -11.26 -4.03
C TYR A 162 -12.47 -9.77 -3.74
N PHE A 163 -11.84 -9.35 -2.64
CA PHE A 163 -11.75 -7.96 -2.23
C PHE A 163 -10.35 -7.41 -2.48
N SER A 164 -10.27 -6.16 -2.92
CA SER A 164 -9.01 -5.46 -3.13
C SER A 164 -9.08 -4.05 -2.53
N THR A 165 -7.99 -3.63 -1.89
CA THR A 165 -7.74 -2.23 -1.56
C THR A 165 -6.29 -1.87 -1.84
N LYS A 166 -6.06 -0.65 -2.33
CA LYS A 166 -4.73 -0.18 -2.69
C LYS A 166 -3.98 0.32 -1.45
N ILE A 167 -2.69 -0.02 -1.39
CA ILE A 167 -1.70 0.59 -0.50
C ILE A 167 -0.70 1.32 -1.40
N SER A 168 -0.59 2.64 -1.25
CA SER A 168 0.27 3.47 -2.08
C SER A 168 1.52 3.87 -1.31
N ALA A 169 2.69 3.75 -1.95
CA ALA A 169 3.89 4.33 -1.38
C ALA A 169 3.82 5.87 -1.41
N VAL A 170 4.05 6.49 -0.26
CA VAL A 170 4.25 7.93 -0.11
C VAL A 170 5.64 8.24 -0.66
N ARG A 171 5.67 8.90 -1.82
CA ARG A 171 6.90 9.36 -2.44
C ARG A 171 7.08 10.83 -2.07
N PRO A 172 8.22 11.24 -1.48
CA PRO A 172 8.50 12.67 -1.38
C PRO A 172 8.46 13.26 -2.79
N ALA A 173 8.02 14.51 -2.90
CA ALA A 173 8.13 15.24 -4.16
C ALA A 173 9.58 15.09 -4.64
N ALA A 174 9.79 14.65 -5.88
CA ALA A 174 11.14 14.49 -6.39
C ALA A 174 11.88 15.81 -6.18
N ASP A 175 12.99 15.78 -5.42
CA ASP A 175 13.91 16.90 -5.38
C ASP A 175 14.38 17.10 -6.82
N VAL A 176 13.76 18.06 -7.51
CA VAL A 176 14.16 18.45 -8.86
C VAL A 176 15.59 18.92 -8.69
N PRO A 177 16.59 18.22 -9.27
CA PRO A 177 17.96 18.66 -9.17
C PRO A 177 18.00 20.09 -9.69
N GLU A 178 18.47 21.02 -8.86
CA GLU A 178 18.58 22.42 -9.26
C GLU A 178 19.21 22.46 -10.65
N PRO A 179 18.57 23.12 -11.64
CA PRO A 179 19.03 23.03 -13.02
C PRO A 179 20.51 23.37 -13.07
N ALA A 180 21.29 22.60 -13.84
CA ALA A 180 22.69 22.90 -14.11
C ALA A 180 22.92 24.35 -14.60
N SER A 181 21.85 25.07 -14.96
CA SER A 181 21.74 26.51 -15.09
C SER A 181 22.35 27.31 -13.93
N LEU A 182 22.23 26.91 -12.66
CA LEU A 182 22.87 27.62 -11.54
C LEU A 182 24.39 27.43 -11.54
N ALA A 183 24.86 26.21 -11.84
CA ALA A 183 26.28 25.94 -12.05
C ALA A 183 26.83 26.71 -13.26
N LEU A 184 26.09 26.76 -14.37
CA LEU A 184 26.44 27.51 -15.58
C LEU A 184 26.41 29.03 -15.35
N LEU A 185 25.46 29.54 -14.58
CA LEU A 185 25.40 30.95 -14.19
C LEU A 185 26.59 31.32 -13.31
N GLY A 186 26.91 30.48 -12.32
CA GLY A 186 28.10 30.64 -11.47
C GLY A 186 29.40 30.62 -12.29
N LEU A 187 29.57 29.63 -13.17
CA LEU A 187 30.73 29.54 -14.06
C LEU A 187 30.81 30.71 -15.05
N GLY A 188 29.67 31.16 -15.57
CA GLY A 188 29.57 32.32 -16.46
C GLY A 188 30.01 33.62 -15.78
N LEU A 189 29.56 33.85 -14.55
CA LEU A 189 29.94 35.02 -13.75
C LEU A 189 31.43 35.00 -13.38
N VAL A 190 31.98 33.85 -13.00
CA VAL A 190 33.42 33.68 -12.75
C VAL A 190 34.24 33.93 -14.01
N GLY A 191 33.81 33.38 -15.15
CA GLY A 191 34.46 33.60 -16.45
C GLY A 191 34.48 35.08 -16.86
N LEU A 192 33.38 35.81 -16.65
CA LEU A 192 33.28 37.25 -16.90
C LEU A 192 34.18 38.06 -15.95
N GLY A 193 34.25 37.70 -14.66
CA GLY A 193 35.12 38.34 -13.68
C GLY A 193 36.61 38.18 -14.02
N LEU A 194 37.03 36.98 -14.41
CA LEU A 194 38.41 36.68 -14.83
C LEU A 194 38.80 37.42 -16.12
N LYS A 195 37.87 37.58 -17.07
CA LYS A 195 38.11 38.37 -18.30
C LYS A 195 38.35 39.85 -18.02
N ARG A 196 37.66 40.42 -17.02
CA ARG A 196 37.79 41.84 -16.67
C ARG A 196 39.12 42.17 -16.00
N ARG A 197 39.70 41.23 -15.22
CA ARG A 197 41.02 41.38 -14.57
C ARG A 197 42.21 41.33 -15.52
N ARG A 198 42.06 40.82 -16.75
CA ARG A 198 43.12 40.80 -17.76
C ARG A 198 43.25 42.10 -18.57
N LYS A 199 42.33 43.05 -18.37
CA LYS A 199 42.29 44.33 -19.10
C LYS A 199 42.65 45.54 -18.24
N ALA A 200 42.97 45.33 -16.96
CA ALA A 200 43.44 46.34 -16.03
C ALA A 200 44.95 46.18 -15.80
#